data_AF-A0A1L3FE65-F1
#
_entry.id   AF-A0A1L3FE65-F1
#
_cell.length_a   1.000
_cell.length_b   1.000
_cell.length_c   1.000
_cell.angle_alpha   90.00
_cell.angle_beta   90.00
_cell.angle_gamma   90.00
#
_symmetry.space_group_name_H-M   'P 1'
#
loop_
_entity.id
_entity.type
_entity.pdbx_description
1 polymer ?
#
loop_
_entity_poly.entity_id
_entity_poly.type
_entity_poly.pdbx_seq_one_letter_code
_entity_poly.pdbx_strand_id
1 'polypeptide(L)'
;MHRASGSLLLAFVFILFAPQVRAQQIPAETVQGMLAAQIRTQGFTCEKPLGAKKNTKASRPDRDVWVLKCSNAMYRITRVPDMAAKVEPLP
;
A
#
# COMPACT_ATOMS: atom_id res chain seq x y z
N MET A 1 46.93 54.10 13.07
CA MET A 1 47.54 52.76 13.21
C MET A 1 46.49 51.73 12.84
N HIS A 2 46.61 51.12 11.66
CA HIS A 2 45.72 50.05 11.22
C HIS A 2 46.09 48.76 11.93
N ARG A 3 45.14 48.13 12.63
CA ARG A 3 45.31 46.78 13.16
C ARG A 3 44.07 45.93 12.86
N ALA A 4 44.37 44.89 12.09
CA ALA A 4 43.57 43.78 11.58
C ALA A 4 42.39 43.32 12.44
N SER A 5 41.33 42.88 11.77
CA SER A 5 40.58 41.64 12.01
C SER A 5 39.47 41.60 10.93
N GLY A 6 39.67 41.03 9.75
CA GLY A 6 40.14 39.66 9.55
C GLY A 6 39.05 38.71 10.02
N SER A 7 38.39 38.01 9.08
CA SER A 7 37.39 36.96 9.29
C SER A 7 35.92 37.39 9.23
N LEU A 8 35.42 37.59 8.02
CA LEU A 8 33.99 37.66 7.73
C LEU A 8 33.66 36.81 6.48
N LEU A 9 34.26 35.62 6.35
CA LEU A 9 34.08 34.75 5.18
C LEU A 9 34.14 33.25 5.53
N LEU A 10 33.57 32.78 6.64
CA LEU A 10 33.48 31.33 6.92
C LEU A 10 32.22 30.94 7.69
N ALA A 11 31.03 31.29 7.20
CA ALA A 11 29.77 30.84 7.82
C ALA A 11 28.71 30.30 6.85
N PHE A 12 29.04 30.07 5.58
CA PHE A 12 28.04 29.69 4.55
C PHE A 12 28.14 28.27 3.98
N VAL A 13 28.98 27.38 4.54
CA VAL A 13 29.23 26.05 3.91
C VAL A 13 28.48 24.88 4.58
N PHE A 14 27.86 25.05 5.75
CA PHE A 14 27.30 23.90 6.50
C PHE A 14 25.85 23.50 6.15
N ILE A 15 25.14 24.20 5.26
CA ILE A 15 23.72 23.89 4.98
C ILE A 15 23.53 22.81 3.89
N LEU A 16 24.60 22.39 3.19
CA LEU A 16 24.48 21.50 2.02
C LEU A 16 24.39 19.99 2.34
N PHE A 17 24.52 19.57 3.60
CA PHE A 17 24.53 18.15 3.99
C PHE A 17 23.36 17.75 4.92
N ALA A 18 22.21 18.42 4.83
CA ALA A 18 21.01 17.93 5.51
C ALA A 18 20.50 16.64 4.83
N PRO A 19 20.32 15.52 5.55
CA PRO A 19 19.71 14.33 4.97
C PRO A 19 18.27 14.66 4.56
N GLN A 20 18.00 14.53 3.26
CA GLN A 20 16.67 14.68 2.70
C GLN A 20 15.78 13.57 3.26
N VAL A 21 14.98 13.89 4.28
CA VAL A 21 13.92 13.00 4.76
C VAL A 21 12.86 12.96 3.66
N ARG A 22 12.93 11.96 2.78
CA ARG A 22 11.86 11.66 1.84
C ARG A 22 10.69 11.07 2.63
N ALA A 23 9.61 11.82 2.73
CA ALA A 23 8.33 11.26 3.14
C ALA A 23 7.94 10.18 2.11
N GLN A 24 7.94 8.91 2.52
CA GLN A 24 7.35 7.85 1.70
C GLN A 24 5.84 8.03 1.73
N GLN A 25 5.28 8.37 0.58
CA GLN A 25 3.83 8.47 0.43
C GLN A 25 3.29 7.04 0.41
N ILE A 26 2.77 6.58 1.56
CA ILE A 26 2.09 5.28 1.66
C ILE A 26 0.87 5.39 0.74
N PRO A 27 0.75 4.55 -0.30
CA PRO A 27 -0.44 4.54 -1.13
C PRO A 27 -1.67 4.34 -0.24
N ALA A 28 -2.69 5.17 -0.40
CA ALA A 28 -3.94 5.01 0.35
C ALA A 28 -4.43 3.55 0.22
N GLU A 29 -4.81 2.94 1.34
CA GLU A 29 -5.31 1.57 1.33
C GLU A 29 -6.59 1.50 0.48
N THR A 30 -6.47 0.83 -0.67
CA THR A 30 -7.60 0.56 -1.54
C THR A 30 -8.20 -0.80 -1.20
N VAL A 31 -9.50 -0.99 -1.45
CA VAL A 31 -10.17 -2.28 -1.22
C VAL A 31 -9.46 -3.42 -1.97
N GLN A 32 -9.07 -3.20 -3.23
CA GLN A 32 -8.31 -4.20 -3.98
C GLN A 32 -6.92 -4.47 -3.40
N GLY A 33 -6.26 -3.44 -2.83
CA GLY A 33 -4.97 -3.58 -2.16
C GLY A 33 -5.07 -4.43 -0.90
N MET A 34 -6.06 -4.14 -0.05
CA MET A 34 -6.34 -4.90 1.17
C MET A 34 -6.70 -6.36 0.87
N LEU A 35 -7.61 -6.59 -0.09
CA LEU A 35 -8.00 -7.95 -0.50
C LEU A 35 -6.79 -8.71 -1.07
N ALA A 36 -5.98 -8.07 -1.90
CA ALA A 36 -4.78 -8.70 -2.44
C ALA A 36 -3.76 -9.04 -1.35
N ALA A 37 -3.53 -8.15 -0.39
CA ALA A 37 -2.67 -8.42 0.75
C ALA A 37 -3.21 -9.61 1.57
N GLN A 38 -4.51 -9.63 1.84
CA GLN A 38 -5.17 -10.71 2.59
C GLN A 38 -5.07 -12.08 1.92
N ILE A 39 -5.19 -12.19 0.60
CA ILE A 39 -5.08 -13.49 -0.06
C ILE A 39 -3.62 -13.96 -0.19
N ARG A 40 -2.67 -13.03 -0.28
CA ARG A 40 -1.23 -13.35 -0.27
C ARG A 40 -0.78 -13.94 1.06
N THR A 41 -1.26 -13.42 2.19
CA THR A 41 -0.95 -14.00 3.51
C THR A 41 -1.52 -15.41 3.67
N GLN A 42 -2.50 -15.78 2.85
CA GLN A 42 -3.09 -17.13 2.80
C GLN A 42 -2.47 -18.02 1.71
N GLY A 43 -1.42 -17.56 1.03
CA GLY A 43 -0.69 -18.33 0.02
C GLY A 43 -1.19 -18.19 -1.42
N PHE A 44 -2.17 -17.34 -1.70
CA PHE A 44 -2.64 -17.08 -3.07
C PHE A 44 -1.81 -15.99 -3.74
N THR A 45 -1.43 -16.23 -5.00
CA THR A 45 -0.68 -15.24 -5.79
C THR A 45 -1.59 -14.16 -6.35
N CYS A 46 -1.35 -12.91 -6.01
CA CYS A 46 -1.92 -11.76 -6.73
C CYS A 46 -0.79 -10.77 -6.96
N GLU A 47 -0.31 -10.62 -8.18
CA GLU A 47 0.82 -9.71 -8.42
C GLU A 47 0.34 -8.25 -8.34
N LYS A 48 -0.34 -7.79 -9.39
CA LYS A 48 -0.88 -6.44 -9.46
C LYS A 48 -2.40 -6.47 -9.30
N PRO A 49 -2.98 -5.96 -8.20
CA PRO A 49 -4.42 -5.82 -8.08
C PRO A 49 -4.92 -4.76 -9.07
N LEU A 50 -5.76 -5.17 -10.02
CA LEU A 50 -6.34 -4.31 -11.05
C LEU A 50 -7.69 -3.73 -10.64
N GLY A 51 -8.41 -4.41 -9.74
CA GLY A 51 -9.67 -3.91 -9.19
C GLY A 51 -10.39 -4.95 -8.35
N ALA A 52 -11.31 -4.48 -7.51
CA ALA A 52 -12.18 -5.32 -6.70
C ALA A 52 -13.62 -4.84 -6.83
N LYS A 53 -14.54 -5.78 -7.07
CA LYS A 53 -15.97 -5.50 -7.14
C LYS A 53 -16.72 -6.37 -6.14
N LYS A 54 -17.56 -5.74 -5.32
CA LYS A 54 -18.44 -6.47 -4.42
C LYS A 54 -19.48 -7.23 -5.24
N ASN A 55 -19.59 -8.53 -5.01
CA ASN A 55 -20.66 -9.36 -5.55
C ASN A 55 -21.87 -9.23 -4.61
N THR A 56 -22.69 -8.21 -4.85
CA THR A 56 -23.85 -7.89 -4.01
C THR A 56 -24.90 -9.00 -4.00
N LYS A 57 -25.04 -9.76 -5.09
CA LYS A 57 -25.98 -10.90 -5.17
C LYS A 57 -25.58 -12.06 -4.25
N ALA A 58 -24.28 -12.27 -4.05
CA ALA A 58 -23.75 -13.33 -3.20
C ALA A 58 -23.44 -12.87 -1.76
N SER A 59 -23.40 -11.55 -1.53
CA SER A 59 -23.17 -10.97 -0.20
C SER A 59 -24.45 -10.96 0.64
N ARG A 60 -24.31 -11.02 1.95
CA ARG A 60 -25.39 -10.98 2.96
C ARG A 60 -24.91 -10.16 4.17
N PRO A 61 -25.79 -9.81 5.14
CA PRO A 61 -25.37 -9.02 6.30
C PRO A 61 -24.20 -9.63 7.11
N ASP A 62 -24.10 -10.96 7.14
CA ASP A 62 -23.07 -11.72 7.84
C ASP A 62 -21.84 -12.06 6.99
N ARG A 63 -21.86 -11.80 5.67
CA ARG A 63 -20.77 -12.18 4.78
C ARG A 63 -20.64 -11.28 3.56
N ASP A 64 -19.41 -10.92 3.25
CA ASP A 64 -19.06 -10.13 2.09
C ASP A 64 -18.41 -11.00 1.03
N VAL A 65 -18.94 -10.96 -0.19
CA VAL A 65 -18.35 -11.66 -1.34
C VAL A 65 -17.79 -10.63 -2.31
N TRP A 66 -16.52 -10.78 -2.65
CA TRP A 66 -15.80 -9.91 -3.57
C TRP A 66 -15.25 -10.70 -4.75
N VAL A 67 -15.19 -10.05 -5.90
CA VAL A 67 -14.41 -10.51 -7.05
C VAL A 67 -13.19 -9.60 -7.15
N LEU A 68 -12.01 -10.16 -6.93
CA LEU A 68 -10.73 -9.48 -7.06
C LEU A 68 -10.10 -9.88 -8.40
N LYS A 69 -9.75 -8.87 -9.20
CA LYS A 69 -8.98 -9.05 -10.44
C LYS A 69 -7.53 -8.65 -10.20
N CYS A 70 -6.62 -9.57 -10.46
CA CYS A 70 -5.18 -9.36 -10.47
C CYS A 70 -4.67 -9.42 -11.92
N SER A 71 -3.43 -9.00 -12.18
CA SER A 71 -2.80 -9.12 -13.50
C SER A 71 -2.68 -10.56 -13.98
N ASN A 72 -2.51 -11.50 -13.05
CA ASN A 72 -2.21 -12.90 -13.31
C ASN A 72 -3.36 -13.87 -12.96
N ALA A 73 -4.41 -13.40 -12.28
CA ALA A 73 -5.47 -14.26 -11.75
C ALA A 73 -6.75 -13.49 -11.40
N MET A 74 -7.86 -14.21 -11.28
CA MET A 74 -9.11 -13.69 -10.73
C MET A 74 -9.59 -14.58 -9.59
N TYR A 75 -10.13 -13.96 -8.54
CA TYR A 75 -10.54 -14.65 -7.33
C TYR A 75 -11.93 -14.23 -6.89
N ARG A 76 -12.71 -15.20 -6.39
CA ARG A 76 -13.85 -14.97 -5.50
C ARG A 76 -13.36 -15.06 -4.07
N ILE A 77 -13.56 -13.99 -3.30
CA ILE A 77 -13.16 -13.89 -1.91
C ILE A 77 -14.43 -13.76 -1.07
N THR A 78 -14.66 -14.72 -0.18
CA THR A 78 -15.75 -14.67 0.81
C THR A 78 -15.17 -14.33 2.16
N ARG A 79 -15.58 -13.19 2.73
CA ARG A 79 -15.19 -12.73 4.06
C ARG A 79 -16.38 -12.91 5.00
N VAL A 80 -16.16 -13.62 6.09
CA VAL A 80 -17.08 -13.72 7.22
C VAL A 80 -16.32 -13.20 8.44
N PRO A 81 -16.95 -12.41 9.34
CA PRO A 81 -16.31 -11.98 10.57
C PRO A 81 -15.70 -13.15 11.35
N ASP A 82 -14.59 -12.90 12.03
CA ASP A 82 -13.88 -13.87 12.89
C ASP A 82 -13.37 -15.15 12.20
N MET A 83 -13.37 -15.17 10.86
CA MET A 83 -12.83 -16.27 10.06
C MET A 83 -11.83 -15.76 9.02
N ALA A 84 -10.88 -16.62 8.65
CA ALA A 84 -10.05 -16.41 7.46
C ALA A 84 -10.93 -16.34 6.21
N ALA A 85 -10.53 -15.54 5.21
CA ALA A 85 -11.34 -15.42 4.00
C ALA A 85 -11.26 -16.69 3.17
N LYS A 86 -12.41 -17.22 2.74
CA LYS A 86 -12.43 -18.29 1.76
C LYS A 86 -12.09 -17.70 0.39
N VAL A 87 -11.02 -18.19 -0.24
CA VAL A 87 -10.55 -17.73 -1.55
C VAL A 87 -10.70 -18.86 -2.56
N GLU A 88 -11.37 -18.57 -3.67
CA GLU A 88 -11.62 -19.52 -4.77
C GLU A 88 -11.15 -18.88 -6.08
N PRO A 89 -10.23 -19.50 -6.83
CA PRO A 89 -9.87 -19.07 -8.17
C PRO A 89 -11.10 -19.06 -9.09
N LEU A 90 -11.16 -18.09 -10.00
CA LEU A 90 -12.17 -18.01 -11.04
C LEU A 90 -11.55 -18.36 -12.41
N PRO A 91 -12.27 -19.05 -13.29
CA PRO A 91 -11.84 -19.31 -14.67
C PRO A 91 -11.64 -18.03 -15.49
#